data_AF-A0A509LQJ1-F1
#
_entry.id   AF-A0A509LQJ1-F1
#
_cell.length_a   1.000
_cell.length_b   1.000
_cell.length_c   1.000
_cell.angle_alpha   90.00
_cell.angle_beta   90.00
_cell.angle_gamma   90.00
#
_symmetry.space_group_name_H-M   'P 1'
#
loop_
_entity.id
_entity.type
_entity.pdbx_description
1 polymer ?
#
loop_
_entity_poly.entity_id
_entity_poly.type
_entity_poly.pdbx_seq_one_letter_code
_entity_poly.pdbx_strand_id
1 'polypeptide(L)' 'MKKNVILRIIGIGIFHTVLYLYFVPFVIYPKFGKNGFEFTIAVAIIISIAVLGTIFIGKKNKRR' A
#
# COMPACT_ATOMS: atom_id res chain seq x y z
N MET A 1 17.43 -1.41 11.79
CA MET A 1 16.79 -1.10 10.48
C MET A 1 16.86 0.40 10.24
N LYS A 2 17.15 0.87 9.02
CA LYS A 2 17.24 2.32 8.74
C LYS A 2 15.89 2.98 9.03
N LYS A 3 15.87 4.15 9.71
CA LYS A 3 14.65 4.92 10.05
C LYS A 3 13.69 5.09 8.86
N ASN A 4 14.24 5.22 7.65
CA ASN A 4 13.49 5.35 6.40
C ASN A 4 12.63 4.11 6.04
N VAL A 5 13.03 2.91 6.45
CA VAL A 5 12.26 1.68 6.20
C VAL A 5 11.06 1.61 7.14
N ILE A 6 11.26 1.99 8.40
CA ILE A 6 10.19 2.04 9.41
C ILE A 6 9.13 3.07 8.99
N LEU A 7 9.54 4.27 8.54
CA LEU A 7 8.62 5.30 8.06
C LEU A 7 7.78 4.83 6.86
N ARG A 8 8.38 4.05 5.94
CA ARG A 8 7.68 3.46 4.80
C ARG A 8 6.67 2.38 5.21
N ILE A 9 7.04 1.52 6.15
CA ILE A 9 6.13 0.47 6.67
C ILE A 9 4.93 1.12 7.37
N ILE A 10 5.18 2.16 8.20
CA ILE A 10 4.10 2.92 8.84
C ILE A 10 3.20 3.58 7.80
N GLY A 11 3.77 4.17 6.74
CA GLY A 11 3.00 4.74 5.64
C GLY A 11 2.11 3.73 4.93
N ILE A 12 2.60 2.52 4.67
CA ILE A 12 1.79 1.43 4.07
C ILE A 12 0.66 1.02 5.02
N GLY A 13 0.96 0.91 6.31
CA GLY A 13 -0.02 0.59 7.35
C GLY A 13 -1.16 1.61 7.38
N ILE A 14 -0.83 2.90 7.51
CA ILE A 14 -1.80 4.00 7.51
C ILE A 14 -2.61 4.00 6.20
N PHE A 15 -1.94 3.82 5.06
CA PHE A 15 -2.61 3.72 3.77
C PHE A 15 -3.64 2.59 3.75
N HIS A 16 -3.28 1.38 4.20
CA HIS A 16 -4.20 0.25 4.27
C HIS A 16 -5.36 0.51 5.23
N THR A 17 -5.10 1.09 6.40
CA THR A 17 -6.12 1.45 7.38
C THR A 17 -7.14 2.41 6.78
N VAL A 18 -6.69 3.51 6.17
CA VAL A 18 -7.58 4.50 5.52
C VAL A 18 -8.33 3.86 4.35
N LEU A 19 -7.65 3.03 3.56
CA LEU A 19 -8.26 2.37 2.41
C LEU A 19 -9.39 1.43 2.85
N TYR A 20 -9.14 0.51 3.79
CA TYR A 20 -10.11 -0.51 4.18
C TYR A 20 -11.20 -0.01 5.13
N LEU A 21 -10.89 0.91 6.05
CA LEU A 21 -11.86 1.37 7.05
C LEU A 21 -12.69 2.56 6.57
N TYR A 22 -12.17 3.35 5.64
CA TYR A 22 -12.88 4.53 5.15
C TYR A 22 -13.20 4.44 3.66
N PHE A 23 -12.17 4.36 2.81
CA PHE A 23 -12.35 4.53 1.38
C PHE A 23 -13.18 3.41 0.74
N VAL A 24 -12.90 2.16 1.12
CA VAL A 24 -13.61 0.97 0.64
C VAL A 24 -15.10 1.02 1.02
N PRO A 25 -15.50 1.10 2.29
CA PRO A 25 -16.91 1.00 2.68
C PRO A 25 -17.73 2.25 2.33
N PHE A 26 -17.16 3.46 2.41
CA PHE A 26 -17.94 4.69 2.24
C PHE A 26 -17.84 5.32 0.85
N VAL A 27 -16.79 5.03 0.08
CA VAL A 27 -16.59 5.64 -1.24
C VAL A 27 -16.72 4.61 -2.35
N ILE A 28 -15.98 3.51 -2.24
CA ILE A 28 -15.89 2.53 -3.33
C ILE A 28 -17.11 1.62 -3.37
N TYR A 29 -17.45 1.00 -2.25
CA TYR A 29 -18.53 0.02 -2.19
C TYR A 29 -19.89 0.59 -2.60
N PRO A 30 -20.34 1.77 -2.12
CA PRO A 30 -21.63 2.33 -2.55
C PRO A 30 -21.65 2.76 -4.02
N LYS A 31 -20.50 3.12 -4.60
CA LYS A 31 -20.44 3.67 -5.98
C LYS A 31 -20.14 2.60 -7.05
N PHE A 32 -19.38 1.57 -6.69
CA PHE A 32 -18.85 0.58 -7.63
C PHE A 32 -19.13 -0.87 -7.20
N GLY A 33 -19.75 -1.07 -6.03
CA GLY A 33 -20.13 -2.37 -5.51
C GLY A 33 -18.96 -3.34 -5.40
N LYS A 34 -19.23 -4.61 -5.74
CA LYS A 34 -18.26 -5.71 -5.64
C LYS A 34 -17.04 -5.53 -6.56
N ASN A 35 -17.25 -5.04 -7.78
CA ASN A 35 -16.16 -4.84 -8.75
C ASN A 35 -15.16 -3.79 -8.26
N GLY A 36 -15.66 -2.69 -7.66
CA GLY A 36 -14.79 -1.66 -7.08
C GLY A 36 -14.00 -2.17 -5.88
N PHE A 37 -14.60 -3.03 -5.06
CA PHE A 37 -13.93 -3.67 -3.93
C PHE A 37 -12.75 -4.54 -4.40
N GLU A 38 -12.99 -5.44 -5.36
CA GLU A 38 -11.95 -6.33 -5.91
C GLU A 38 -10.82 -5.52 -6.56
N PHE A 39 -11.14 -4.45 -7.30
CA PHE A 39 -10.16 -3.54 -7.88
C PHE A 39 -9.32 -2.83 -6.80
N THR A 40 -9.96 -2.35 -5.73
CA THR A 40 -9.27 -1.63 -4.65
C THR A 40 -8.28 -2.54 -3.92
N ILE A 41 -8.65 -3.80 -3.69
CA ILE A 41 -7.74 -4.81 -3.13
C ILE A 41 -6.56 -5.05 -4.07
N ALA A 42 -6.82 -5.24 -5.37
CA ALA A 42 -5.76 -5.48 -6.35
C ALA A 42 -4.74 -4.32 -6.38
N VAL A 43 -5.23 -3.08 -6.38
CA VAL A 43 -4.38 -1.88 -6.32
C VAL A 43 -3.58 -1.83 -5.02
N ALA A 44 -4.20 -2.12 -3.87
CA ALA A 44 -3.51 -2.13 -2.58
C ALA A 44 -2.34 -3.14 -2.55
N ILE A 45 -2.55 -4.33 -3.12
CA ILE A 45 -1.51 -5.37 -3.24
C ILE A 45 -0.37 -4.90 -4.14
N ILE A 46 -0.68 -4.33 -5.32
CA ILE A 46 0.32 -3.82 -6.26
C ILE A 46 1.18 -2.73 -5.60
N ILE A 47 0.56 -1.78 -4.91
CA ILE A 47 1.27 -0.70 -4.20
C ILE A 47 2.19 -1.28 -3.11
N SER A 48 1.71 -2.25 -2.33
CA SER A 48 2.52 -2.92 -1.30
C SER A 48 3.75 -3.61 -1.91
N ILE A 49 3.59 -4.34 -3.01
CA ILE A 49 4.70 -4.99 -3.72
C ILE A 49 5.67 -3.96 -4.28
N ALA A 50 5.18 -2.88 -4.90
CA ALA A 50 6.01 -1.82 -5.44
C ALA A 50 6.85 -1.14 -4.33
N VAL A 51 6.25 -0.82 -3.19
CA VAL A 51 6.96 -0.21 -2.06
C VAL A 51 8.00 -1.17 -1.49
N LEU A 52 7.65 -2.45 -1.31
CA LEU A 52 8.61 -3.49 -0.89
C LEU A 52 9.76 -3.64 -1.91
N GLY A 53 9.46 -3.68 -3.20
CA GLY A 53 10.44 -3.76 -4.28
C GLY A 53 11.43 -2.58 -4.27
N THR A 54 10.94 -1.37 -4.03
CA THR A 54 11.81 -0.18 -3.93
C THR A 54 12.77 -0.25 -2.74
N ILE A 55 12.38 -0.91 -1.64
CA ILE A 55 13.25 -1.13 -0.47
C ILE A 55 14.39 -2.10 -0.84
N PHE A 56 14.08 -3.18 -1.56
CA PHE A 56 15.07 -4.16 -2.02
C PHE A 56 16.05 -3.56 -3.04
N ILE A 57 15.57 -2.77 -4.00
CA ILE A 57 16.41 -2.09 -5.00
C ILE A 57 17.34 -1.05 -4.36
N GLY A 58 16.84 -0.23 -3.43
CA GLY A 58 17.65 0.77 -2.73
C GLY A 58 18.76 0.17 -1.84
N LYS A 59 18.61 -1.09 -1.40
CA LYS A 59 19.64 -1.79 -0.61
C LYS A 59 20.83 -2.25 -1.48
N LYS A 60 20.60 -2.54 -2.77
CA LYS A 60 21.66 -2.96 -3.72
C LYS A 60 22.61 -1.82 -4.08
N ASN A 61 22.12 -0.57 -4.09
CA ASN A 61 22.91 0.62 -4.49
C ASN A 61 23.74 1.26 -3.36
N LYS A 62 23.56 0.85 -2.09
CA LYS A 62 24.32 1.38 -0.94
C LYS A 62 25.48 0.46 -0.52
N ARG A 63 25.87 -0.49 -1.39
CA ARG A 63 26.99 -1.43 -1.20
C ARG A 63 28.07 -1.27 -2.30
N ARG A 64 28.07 -0.15 -3.01
CA ARG A 64 29.24 0.36 -3.73
C ARG A 64 29.74 1.59 -2.99
#